data_AF-A0A365YWD2-F1
#
_entry.id   AF-A0A365YWD2-F1
#
_cell.length_a   1.000
_cell.length_b   1.000
_cell.length_c   1.000
_cell.angle_alpha   90.00
_cell.angle_beta   90.00
_cell.angle_gamma   90.00
#
_symmetry.space_group_name_H-M   'P 1'
#
loop_
_entity.id
_entity.type
_entity.pdbx_description
1 polymer ?
#
loop_
_entity_poly.entity_id
_entity_poly.type
_entity_poly.pdbx_seq_one_letter_code
_entity_poly.pdbx_strand_id
1 'polypeptide(L)'
;MPRTTQLRTYTVREGMLDEWVERWRGEIVPLRLALGFTIDGAWVDRQRNQFVWLISYDGPETFEERNALYWASPEREAMDLEPDEYLVHTDDRTVESQM
;
A
#
# COMPACT_ATOMS: atom_id res chain seq x y z
N MET A 1 -4.12 -3.48 -20.28
CA MET A 1 -5.44 -3.63 -19.62
C MET A 1 -5.90 -2.24 -19.16
N PRO A 2 -7.18 -2.00 -18.81
CA PRO A 2 -7.53 -0.75 -18.14
C PRO A 2 -6.75 -0.65 -16.82
N ARG A 3 -6.36 0.57 -16.44
CA ARG A 3 -5.71 0.85 -15.16
C ARG A 3 -6.61 0.36 -14.02
N THR A 4 -6.05 -0.45 -13.12
CA THR A 4 -6.72 -0.86 -11.88
C THR A 4 -6.18 -0.04 -10.73
N THR A 5 -7.06 0.63 -10.00
CA THR A 5 -6.71 1.43 -8.81
C THR A 5 -7.34 0.82 -7.58
N GLN A 6 -6.56 0.66 -6.51
CA GLN A 6 -7.04 0.27 -5.18
C GLN A 6 -6.90 1.43 -4.21
N LEU A 7 -7.97 1.68 -3.45
CA LEU A 7 -7.95 2.46 -2.23
C LEU A 7 -7.72 1.52 -1.06
N ARG A 8 -6.72 1.84 -0.24
CA ARG A 8 -6.34 1.07 0.93
C ARG A 8 -6.43 1.92 2.17
N THR A 9 -7.19 1.44 3.15
CA THR A 9 -7.40 2.11 4.43
C THR A 9 -6.91 1.21 5.54
N TYR A 10 -5.91 1.66 6.28
CA TYR A 10 -5.31 0.93 7.38
C TYR A 10 -5.60 1.64 8.69
N THR A 11 -6.25 0.96 9.63
CA THR A 11 -6.29 1.41 11.03
C THR A 11 -4.99 0.97 11.68
N VAL A 12 -4.16 1.94 12.06
CA VAL A 12 -2.85 1.68 12.66
C VAL A 12 -3.03 1.51 14.17
N ARG A 13 -2.09 0.85 14.82
CA ARG A 13 -1.99 0.76 16.28
C ARG A 13 -1.73 2.15 16.87
N GLU A 14 -2.30 2.41 18.03
CA GLU A 14 -2.11 3.69 18.73
C GLU A 14 -0.62 3.97 18.98
N GLY A 15 -0.18 5.19 18.68
CA GLY A 15 1.23 5.60 18.83
C GLY A 15 2.17 5.17 17.69
N MET A 16 1.75 4.28 16.78
CA MET A 16 2.62 3.76 15.71
C MET A 16 2.38 4.41 14.34
N LEU A 17 1.49 5.40 14.25
CA LEU A 17 1.09 6.01 12.97
C LEU A 17 2.26 6.66 12.23
N ASP A 18 3.11 7.40 12.94
CA ASP A 18 4.24 8.09 12.33
C ASP A 18 5.33 7.10 11.89
N GLU A 19 5.65 6.11 12.72
CA GLU A 19 6.58 5.02 12.40
C GLU A 19 6.10 4.21 11.19
N TRP A 20 4.81 3.87 11.14
CA TRP A 20 4.20 3.19 10.00
C TRP A 20 4.37 3.99 8.71
N VAL A 21 4.13 5.31 8.74
CA VAL A 21 4.29 6.18 7.58
C VAL A 21 5.75 6.25 7.13
N GLU A 22 6.70 6.30 8.06
CA GLU A 22 8.13 6.30 7.75
C GLU A 22 8.55 5.00 7.06
N ARG A 23 8.19 3.83 7.62
CA ARG A 23 8.44 2.51 7.04
C ARG A 23 7.77 2.39 5.66
N TRP A 24 6.51 2.81 5.53
CA TRP A 24 5.78 2.78 4.26
C TRP A 24 6.48 3.62 3.18
N ARG A 25 6.91 4.84 3.50
CA ARG A 25 7.63 5.70 2.54
C ARG A 25 9.02 5.18 2.19
N GLY A 26 9.75 4.66 3.18
CA GLY A 26 11.15 4.24 3.02
C GLY A 26 11.31 2.90 2.32
N GLU A 27 10.35 1.98 2.50
CA GLU A 27 10.52 0.58 2.08
C GLU A 27 9.42 0.11 1.13
N ILE A 28 8.16 0.31 1.51
CA ILE A 28 7.02 -0.19 0.72
C ILE A 28 6.92 0.55 -0.61
N VAL A 29 6.98 1.89 -0.59
CA VAL A 29 6.84 2.72 -1.80
C VAL A 29 7.91 2.39 -2.85
N PRO A 30 9.22 2.39 -2.53
CA PRO A 30 10.26 2.08 -3.53
C PRO A 30 10.05 0.75 -4.23
N LEU A 31 9.70 -0.31 -3.48
CA LEU A 31 9.46 -1.63 -4.06
C LEU A 31 8.20 -1.63 -4.94
N ARG A 32 7.11 -0.97 -4.52
CA ARG A 32 5.90 -0.84 -5.35
C ARG A 32 6.21 -0.13 -6.67
N LEU A 33 6.97 0.96 -6.62
CA LEU A 33 7.38 1.69 -7.83
C LEU A 33 8.30 0.86 -8.73
N ALA A 34 9.26 0.13 -8.16
CA ALA A 34 10.15 -0.76 -8.92
C ALA A 34 9.38 -1.89 -9.63
N LEU A 35 8.27 -2.33 -9.04
CA LEU A 35 7.35 -3.29 -9.64
C LEU A 35 6.36 -2.65 -10.62
N GLY A 36 6.47 -1.35 -10.92
CA GLY A 36 5.64 -0.69 -11.92
C GLY A 36 4.27 -0.22 -11.42
N PHE A 37 4.03 -0.26 -10.11
CA PHE A 37 2.85 0.41 -9.56
C PHE A 37 3.04 1.92 -9.54
N THR A 38 1.93 2.65 -9.54
CA THR A 38 1.88 4.09 -9.26
C THR A 38 1.24 4.32 -7.90
N ILE A 39 1.76 5.27 -7.12
CA ILE A 39 1.15 5.74 -5.88
C ILE A 39 0.45 7.06 -6.17
N ASP A 40 -0.89 7.06 -6.22
CA ASP A 40 -1.67 8.23 -6.63
C ASP A 40 -1.90 9.23 -5.49
N GLY A 41 -1.68 8.80 -4.25
CA GLY A 41 -1.76 9.66 -3.08
C GLY A 41 -1.75 8.87 -1.77
N ALA A 42 -1.40 9.55 -0.69
CA ALA A 42 -1.43 8.99 0.66
C ALA A 42 -1.72 10.09 1.69
N TRP A 43 -2.52 9.74 2.70
CA TRP A 43 -3.01 10.64 3.73
C TRP A 43 -3.03 9.96 5.09
N VAL A 44 -2.94 10.77 6.13
CA VAL A 44 -3.07 10.36 7.53
C VAL A 44 -4.32 11.00 8.10
N ASP A 45 -5.24 10.20 8.62
CA ASP A 45 -6.33 10.64 9.49
C ASP A 45 -5.93 10.39 10.95
N ARG A 46 -5.37 11.42 11.60
CA ARG A 46 -4.94 11.33 13.00
C ARG A 46 -6.11 11.17 13.98
N GLN A 47 -7.32 11.62 13.60
CA GLN A 47 -8.48 11.51 14.48
C GLN A 47 -8.96 10.05 14.59
N ARG A 48 -8.86 9.29 13.50
CA ARG A 48 -9.23 7.87 13.43
C ARG A 48 -8.05 6.91 13.55
N ASN A 49 -6.83 7.44 13.69
CA ASN A 49 -5.59 6.69 13.61
C ASN A 49 -5.47 5.83 12.34
N GLN A 50 -5.87 6.41 11.20
CA GLN A 50 -5.91 5.73 9.92
C GLN A 50 -4.86 6.27 8.95
N PHE A 51 -4.28 5.36 8.17
CA PHE A 51 -3.46 5.65 7.01
C PHE A 51 -4.21 5.23 5.75
N VAL A 52 -4.39 6.16 4.82
CA VAL A 52 -5.19 5.95 3.60
C VAL A 52 -4.31 6.22 2.40
N TRP A 53 -4.28 5.34 1.42
CA TRP A 53 -3.47 5.53 0.23
C TRP A 53 -4.08 4.87 -1.02
N LEU A 54 -3.68 5.38 -2.17
CA LEU A 54 -4.08 4.89 -3.47
C LEU A 54 -2.88 4.28 -4.19
N ILE A 55 -3.11 3.11 -4.78
CA ILE A 55 -2.13 2.41 -5.59
C ILE A 55 -2.79 1.94 -6.87
N SER A 56 -2.12 2.15 -7.99
CA SER A 56 -2.60 1.78 -9.31
C SER A 56 -1.61 0.95 -10.09
N TYR A 57 -2.13 0.14 -11.00
CA TYR A 57 -1.35 -0.59 -12.00
C TYR A 57 -2.03 -0.51 -13.37
N ASP A 58 -1.27 -0.19 -14.41
CA ASP A 58 -1.72 -0.10 -15.80
C ASP A 58 -0.83 -0.90 -16.76
N GLY A 59 -0.04 -1.83 -16.23
CA GLY A 59 0.81 -2.73 -17.00
C GLY A 59 0.04 -3.82 -17.76
N PRO A 60 0.79 -4.72 -18.43
CA PRO A 60 0.20 -5.80 -19.22
C PRO A 60 -0.43 -6.91 -18.38
N GLU A 61 0.06 -7.15 -17.16
CA GLU A 61 -0.48 -8.11 -16.20
C GLU A 61 -1.68 -7.55 -15.41
N THR A 62 -2.35 -8.41 -14.66
CA THR A 62 -3.36 -7.98 -13.68
C THR A 62 -2.72 -7.35 -12.45
N PHE A 63 -3.50 -6.53 -11.74
CA PHE A 63 -3.07 -5.97 -10.46
C PHE A 63 -2.72 -7.08 -9.47
N GLU A 64 -3.51 -8.15 -9.42
CA GLU A 64 -3.35 -9.28 -8.52
C GLU A 64 -2.05 -10.04 -8.78
N GLU A 65 -1.73 -10.34 -10.05
CA GLU A 65 -0.46 -10.99 -10.43
C GLU A 65 0.73 -10.13 -9.99
N ARG A 66 0.66 -8.82 -10.23
CA ARG A 66 1.74 -7.91 -9.83
C ARG A 66 1.84 -7.74 -8.32
N ASN A 67 0.72 -7.78 -7.62
CA ASN A 67 0.67 -7.72 -6.16
C ASN A 67 1.20 -9.01 -5.53
N ALA A 68 0.97 -10.17 -6.15
CA ALA A 68 1.58 -11.43 -5.73
C ALA A 68 3.11 -11.40 -5.86
N LEU A 69 3.63 -10.83 -6.96
CA LEU A 69 5.08 -10.63 -7.14
C LEU A 69 5.69 -9.72 -6.07
N TYR A 70 4.96 -8.68 -5.62
CA TYR A 70 5.38 -7.87 -4.48
C TYR A 70 5.56 -8.72 -3.22
N TRP A 71 4.58 -9.55 -2.87
CA TRP A 71 4.64 -10.39 -1.68
C TRP A 71 5.70 -11.49 -1.76
N ALA A 72 5.98 -12.00 -2.96
CA ALA A 72 6.99 -13.04 -3.19
C ALA A 72 8.42 -12.50 -3.39
N SER A 73 8.61 -11.17 -3.40
CA SER A 73 9.91 -10.58 -3.69
C SER A 73 10.90 -10.73 -2.52
N PRO A 74 12.19 -11.03 -2.78
CA PRO A 74 13.22 -11.05 -1.75
C PRO A 74 13.36 -9.72 -1.03
N GLU A 75 13.11 -8.60 -1.73
CA GLU A 75 13.10 -7.26 -1.14
C GLU A 75 12.01 -7.14 -0.08
N ARG A 76 10.81 -7.68 -0.34
CA ARG A 76 9.71 -7.66 0.64
C ARG A 76 10.00 -8.55 1.86
N GLU A 77 10.64 -9.69 1.63
CA GLU A 77 11.11 -10.57 2.72
C GLU A 77 12.18 -9.85 3.55
N ALA A 78 13.15 -9.20 2.91
CA ALA A 78 14.24 -8.48 3.57
C ALA A 78 13.80 -7.23 4.35
N MET A 79 12.62 -6.68 4.08
CA MET A 79 12.05 -5.57 4.87
C MET A 79 11.77 -5.97 6.32
N ASP A 80 11.60 -7.26 6.61
CA ASP A 80 11.24 -7.78 7.94
C ASP A 80 10.09 -6.96 8.56
N LEU A 81 9.10 -6.67 7.71
CA LEU A 81 7.95 -5.85 8.05
C LEU A 81 6.74 -6.75 8.14
N GLU A 82 6.27 -7.01 9.36
CA GLU A 82 5.02 -7.73 9.60
C GLU A 82 3.89 -6.72 9.76
N PRO A 83 2.97 -6.59 8.78
CA PRO A 83 1.92 -5.57 8.83
C PRO A 83 1.06 -5.67 10.09
N ASP A 84 0.81 -6.87 10.61
CA ASP A 84 -0.02 -7.12 11.80
C ASP A 84 0.58 -6.54 13.10
N GLU A 85 1.89 -6.26 13.12
CA GLU A 85 2.51 -5.55 14.25
C GLU A 85 2.01 -4.10 14.33
N TYR A 86 1.77 -3.47 13.18
CA TYR A 86 1.38 -2.08 13.04
C TYR A 86 -0.12 -1.89 12.81
N LEU A 87 -0.76 -2.78 12.07
CA LEU A 87 -2.10 -2.61 11.53
C LEU A 87 -3.12 -3.43 12.31
N VAL A 88 -4.12 -2.75 12.85
CA VAL A 88 -5.23 -3.37 13.58
C VAL A 88 -6.34 -3.83 12.63
N HIS A 89 -6.52 -3.10 11.52
CA HIS A 89 -7.52 -3.41 10.52
C HIS A 89 -7.10 -2.88 9.15
N THR A 90 -7.43 -3.62 8.09
CA THR A 90 -7.19 -3.25 6.71
C THR A 90 -8.48 -3.38 5.88
N ASP A 91 -8.81 -2.35 5.11
CA ASP A 91 -9.85 -2.35 4.07
C ASP A 91 -9.19 -1.99 2.73
N ASP A 92 -9.18 -2.98 1.83
CA ASP A 92 -8.62 -2.85 0.48
C ASP A 92 -9.75 -3.02 -0.54
N ARG A 93 -9.93 -2.04 -1.42
CA ARG A 93 -10.99 -2.07 -2.43
C ARG A 93 -10.57 -1.43 -3.75
N THR A 94 -10.99 -2.04 -4.86
CA THR A 94 -10.85 -1.45 -6.19
C THR A 94 -11.83 -0.30 -6.36
N VAL A 95 -11.35 0.82 -6.91
CA VAL A 95 -12.13 2.06 -7.10
C VAL A 95 -11.97 2.57 -8.53
N GLU A 96 -12.96 3.33 -9.00
CA GLU A 96 -12.97 3.94 -10.34
C GLU A 96 -12.82 5.47 -10.24
N SER A 97 -11.96 6.07 -11.06
CA SER A 97 -11.91 7.53 -11.19
C SER A 97 -13.16 8.05 -11.90
N GLN A 98 -13.69 9.17 -11.42
CA GLN A 98 -14.83 9.88 -12.04
C GLN A 98 -14.41 11.20 -12.71
N MET A 99 -13.11 11.52 -12.69
CA MET A 99 -12.50 12.71 -13.29
C MET A 99 -11.37 12.32 -14.22
#